data_AF-A0A086D8I1-F1
#
_entry.id   AF-A0A086D8I1-F1
#
_cell.length_a   1.000
_cell.length_b   1.000
_cell.length_c   1.000
_cell.angle_alpha   90.00
_cell.angle_beta   90.00
_cell.angle_gamma   90.00
#
_symmetry.space_group_name_H-M   'P 1'
#
loop_
_entity.id
_entity.type
_entity.pdbx_description
1 polymer ?
#
loop_
_entity_poly.entity_id
_entity_poly.type
_entity_poly.pdbx_seq_one_letter_code
_entity_poly.pdbx_strand_id
1 'polypeptide(L)'
;MADITLDALRETFDIDLSQSQRLLTLDIAGTALVPHRLVGEERVSAPFTYTLDCISQQGDIELKTLMAQPARLSILQADGSYRPLHGLVSEAALLGEDGGVT
;
A
#
# COMPACT_ATOMS: atom_id res chain seq x y z
N MET A 1 -7.87 35.46 2.10
CA MET A 1 -9.31 35.23 1.82
C MET A 1 -9.55 34.53 0.47
N ALA A 2 -8.52 34.26 -0.35
CA ALA A 2 -8.61 33.42 -1.56
C ALA A 2 -8.19 31.95 -1.32
N ASP A 3 -7.41 31.65 -0.27
CA ASP A 3 -6.96 30.28 0.02
C ASP A 3 -8.09 29.34 0.48
N ILE A 4 -9.00 29.84 1.32
CA ILE A 4 -10.15 29.06 1.84
C ILE A 4 -11.01 28.45 0.72
N THR A 5 -11.16 29.13 -0.41
CA THR A 5 -11.97 28.62 -1.54
C THR A 5 -11.25 27.53 -2.33
N LEU A 6 -9.92 27.59 -2.43
CA LEU A 6 -9.14 26.57 -3.16
C LEU A 6 -9.01 25.31 -2.31
N ASP A 7 -8.77 25.45 -1.01
CA ASP A 7 -8.66 24.32 -0.09
C ASP A 7 -9.99 23.55 0.01
N ALA A 8 -11.12 24.26 0.14
CA ALA A 8 -12.44 23.63 0.14
C ALA A 8 -12.77 22.91 -1.18
N LEU A 9 -12.30 23.44 -2.31
CA LEU A 9 -12.49 22.82 -3.62
C LEU A 9 -11.61 21.57 -3.75
N ARG A 10 -10.37 21.61 -3.25
CA ARG A 10 -9.50 20.44 -3.14
C ARG A 10 -10.14 19.35 -2.30
N GLU A 11 -10.63 19.66 -1.10
CA GLU A 11 -11.32 18.68 -0.24
C GLU A 11 -12.56 18.07 -0.92
N THR A 12 -13.28 18.83 -1.74
CA THR A 12 -14.45 18.31 -2.47
C THR A 12 -14.06 17.26 -3.54
N PHE A 13 -12.86 17.37 -4.09
CA PHE A 13 -12.34 16.48 -5.14
C PHE A 13 -11.25 15.51 -4.65
N ASP A 14 -10.92 15.55 -3.36
CA ASP A 14 -9.94 14.66 -2.75
C ASP A 14 -10.60 13.28 -2.57
N ILE A 15 -10.21 12.35 -3.43
CA ILE A 15 -10.70 10.97 -3.38
C ILE A 15 -9.56 10.11 -2.86
N ASP A 16 -9.65 9.72 -1.60
CA ASP A 16 -8.70 8.79 -1.02
C ASP A 16 -8.80 7.40 -1.68
N LEU A 17 -7.64 6.81 -1.97
CA LEU A 17 -7.55 5.43 -2.42
C LEU A 17 -8.00 4.50 -1.29
N SER A 18 -9.23 4.01 -1.38
CA SER A 18 -9.77 3.04 -0.45
C SER A 18 -9.21 1.63 -0.69
N GLN A 19 -8.91 0.93 0.41
CA GLN A 19 -8.62 -0.51 0.40
C GLN A 19 -9.86 -1.39 0.68
N SER A 20 -11.04 -0.78 0.86
CA SER A 20 -12.29 -1.51 1.11
C SER A 20 -12.62 -2.45 -0.05
N GLN A 21 -13.00 -3.69 0.30
CA GLN A 21 -13.43 -4.73 -0.66
C GLN A 21 -12.41 -5.06 -1.75
N ARG A 22 -11.12 -4.80 -1.52
CA ARG A 22 -10.06 -5.21 -2.45
C ARG A 22 -9.68 -6.67 -2.25
N LEU A 23 -9.23 -7.30 -3.35
CA LEU A 23 -8.65 -8.64 -3.29
C LEU A 23 -7.41 -8.67 -2.39
N LEU A 24 -6.59 -7.62 -2.44
CA LEU A 24 -5.37 -7.46 -1.68
C LEU A 24 -5.49 -6.22 -0.80
N THR A 25 -5.13 -6.35 0.48
CA THR A 25 -4.95 -5.22 1.38
C THR A 25 -3.58 -5.27 2.03
N LEU A 26 -3.00 -4.11 2.29
CA LEU A 26 -1.68 -3.97 2.91
C LEU A 26 -1.76 -2.93 4.02
N ASP A 27 -1.31 -3.33 5.20
CA ASP A 27 -1.18 -2.48 6.37
C ASP A 27 0.30 -2.44 6.80
N ILE A 28 0.87 -1.25 6.72
CA ILE A 28 2.22 -0.90 7.16
C ILE A 28 2.10 0.45 7.88
N ALA A 29 2.56 0.50 9.12
CA ALA A 29 2.39 1.68 9.96
C ALA A 29 2.93 2.96 9.28
N GLY A 30 2.12 4.00 9.28
CA GLY A 30 2.52 5.33 8.79
C GLY A 30 2.54 5.49 7.27
N THR A 31 1.99 4.53 6.51
CA THR A 31 1.96 4.63 5.03
C THR A 31 0.58 4.41 4.45
N ALA A 32 0.27 5.12 3.36
CA ALA A 32 -0.94 4.93 2.57
C ALA A 32 -0.61 4.23 1.24
N LEU A 33 -0.15 2.98 1.33
CA LEU A 33 0.18 2.13 0.18
C LEU A 33 -1.00 1.21 -0.17
N VAL A 34 -1.39 1.19 -1.44
CA VAL A 34 -2.46 0.33 -1.95
C VAL A 34 -1.88 -0.70 -2.92
N PRO A 35 -2.02 -2.02 -2.64
CA PRO A 35 -1.48 -3.05 -3.52
C PRO A 35 -2.16 -3.08 -4.90
N HIS A 36 -1.35 -3.24 -5.94
CA HIS A 36 -1.78 -3.48 -7.32
C HIS A 36 -1.44 -4.89 -7.79
N ARG A 37 -0.24 -5.39 -7.46
CA ARG A 37 0.23 -6.73 -7.83
C ARG A 37 0.91 -7.41 -6.65
N LEU A 38 0.72 -8.72 -6.54
CA LEU A 38 1.44 -9.59 -5.61
C LEU A 38 2.06 -10.75 -6.38
N VAL A 39 3.35 -11.00 -6.16
CA VAL A 39 4.01 -12.27 -6.53
C VAL A 39 4.64 -12.87 -5.28
N GLY A 40 4.32 -14.13 -5.02
CA GLY A 40 4.75 -14.84 -3.82
C GLY A 40 5.44 -16.14 -4.13
N GLU A 41 6.49 -16.44 -3.36
CA GLU A 41 7.17 -17.73 -3.34
C GLU A 41 7.16 -18.29 -1.91
N GLU A 42 6.67 -19.52 -1.76
CA GLU A 42 6.65 -20.25 -0.49
C GLU A 42 7.18 -21.67 -0.71
N ARG A 43 7.97 -22.17 0.25
CA ARG A 43 8.56 -23.52 0.21
C ARG A 43 8.58 -24.12 1.62
N VAL A 44 8.52 -25.44 1.70
CA VAL A 44 8.69 -26.14 2.98
C VAL A 44 10.11 -25.92 3.50
N SER A 45 10.23 -25.50 4.77
CA SER A 45 11.52 -25.29 5.44
C SER A 45 12.42 -24.22 4.82
N ALA A 46 11.85 -23.25 4.08
CA ALA A 46 12.57 -22.08 3.62
C ALA A 46 11.75 -20.80 3.87
N PRO A 47 12.39 -19.62 3.95
CA PRO A 47 11.69 -18.35 4.06
C PRO A 47 10.76 -18.13 2.87
N PHE A 48 9.61 -17.50 3.11
CA PHE A 48 8.76 -17.00 2.05
C PHE A 48 9.28 -15.66 1.53
N THR A 49 8.87 -15.27 0.32
CA THR A 49 9.10 -13.93 -0.19
C THR A 49 7.86 -13.45 -0.94
N TYR A 50 7.43 -12.23 -0.64
CA TYR A 50 6.31 -11.58 -1.29
C TYR A 50 6.78 -10.24 -1.86
N THR A 51 6.68 -10.09 -3.18
CA THR A 51 6.94 -8.82 -3.88
C THR A 51 5.61 -8.17 -4.20
N LEU A 52 5.42 -6.95 -3.72
CA LEU A 52 4.24 -6.13 -3.98
C LEU A 52 4.61 -4.95 -4.87
N ASP A 53 3.80 -4.70 -5.89
CA ASP A 53 3.74 -3.39 -6.52
C ASP A 53 2.60 -2.64 -5.85
N CYS A 54 2.92 -1.47 -5.30
CA CYS A 54 1.99 -0.62 -4.57
C CYS A 54 1.84 0.71 -5.27
N ILE A 55 0.72 1.36 -4.98
CA ILE A 55 0.33 2.67 -5.49
C ILE A 55 0.04 3.57 -4.29
N SER A 56 0.47 4.82 -4.32
CA SER A 56 0.14 5.83 -3.32
C SER A 56 -0.23 7.17 -3.93
N GLN A 57 -1.09 7.93 -3.25
CA GLN A 57 -1.32 9.35 -3.54
C GLN A 57 -0.34 10.26 -2.77
N GLN A 58 0.48 9.69 -1.88
CA GLN A 58 1.53 10.42 -1.17
C GLN A 58 2.80 10.41 -2.03
N GLY A 59 3.20 11.57 -2.55
CA GLY A 59 4.39 11.70 -3.40
C GLY A 59 5.73 11.73 -2.64
N ASP A 60 5.71 11.81 -1.31
CA ASP A 60 6.88 12.04 -0.45
C ASP A 60 7.24 10.83 0.44
N ILE A 61 7.05 9.61 -0.07
CA ILE A 61 7.31 8.37 0.69
C ILE A 61 8.79 8.23 1.03
N GLU A 62 9.14 8.37 2.31
CA GLU A 62 10.49 8.12 2.80
C GLU A 62 10.75 6.61 2.89
N LEU A 63 11.26 5.99 1.83
CA LEU A 63 11.49 4.53 1.74
C LEU A 63 12.31 3.94 2.90
N LYS A 64 13.20 4.73 3.51
CA LYS A 64 13.99 4.26 4.66
C LYS A 64 13.12 3.94 5.88
N THR A 65 11.98 4.63 6.04
CA THR A 65 11.02 4.39 7.12
C THR A 65 10.30 3.06 6.98
N LEU A 66 10.24 2.51 5.76
CA LEU A 66 9.63 1.21 5.50
C LEU A 66 10.53 0.06 5.93
N MET A 67 11.85 0.24 5.99
CA MET A 67 12.79 -0.86 6.20
C MET A 67 12.60 -1.51 7.56
N ALA A 68 12.56 -2.84 7.58
CA ALA A 68 12.32 -3.66 8.75
C ALA A 68 10.97 -3.39 9.47
N GLN A 69 10.04 -2.68 8.83
CA GLN A 69 8.71 -2.46 9.37
C GLN A 69 7.86 -3.73 9.22
N PRO A 70 7.10 -4.15 10.25
CA PRO A 70 6.08 -5.18 10.11
C PRO A 70 5.01 -4.75 9.09
N ALA A 71 4.72 -5.67 8.17
CA ALA A 71 3.70 -5.55 7.17
C ALA A 71 2.66 -6.66 7.35
N ARG A 72 1.38 -6.29 7.28
CA ARG A 72 0.27 -7.22 7.20
C ARG A 72 -0.38 -7.12 5.82
N LEU A 73 -0.10 -8.11 4.99
CA LEU A 73 -0.80 -8.35 3.74
C LEU A 73 -2.03 -9.21 4.03
N SER A 74 -3.18 -8.89 3.44
CA SER A 74 -4.34 -9.78 3.51
C SER A 74 -4.93 -10.04 2.13
N ILE A 75 -5.39 -11.27 1.91
CA ILE A 75 -5.96 -11.73 0.64
C ILE A 75 -7.40 -12.15 0.86
N LEU A 76 -8.34 -11.51 0.17
CA LEU A 76 -9.75 -11.87 0.18
C LEU A 76 -9.93 -13.28 -0.39
N GLN A 77 -10.63 -14.12 0.34
CA GLN A 77 -10.93 -15.50 -0.01
C GLN A 77 -12.34 -15.60 -0.60
N ALA A 78 -12.65 -16.75 -1.23
CA ALA A 78 -13.95 -16.99 -1.86
C ALA A 78 -15.12 -17.00 -0.86
N ASP A 79 -14.85 -17.26 0.43
CA ASP A 79 -15.84 -17.22 1.51
C ASP A 79 -16.06 -15.79 2.07
N GLY A 80 -15.38 -14.78 1.51
CA GLY A 80 -15.44 -13.39 1.96
C GLY A 80 -14.53 -13.06 3.15
N SER A 81 -13.81 -14.04 3.70
CA SER A 81 -12.82 -13.80 4.75
C SER A 81 -11.50 -13.28 4.16
N TYR A 82 -10.70 -12.61 5.00
CA TYR A 82 -9.35 -12.20 4.63
C TYR A 82 -8.33 -13.15 5.26
N ARG A 83 -7.50 -13.80 4.44
CA ARG A 83 -6.34 -14.56 4.90
C ARG A 83 -5.19 -13.59 5.21
N PRO A 84 -4.74 -13.46 6.47
CA PRO A 84 -3.61 -12.60 6.80
C PRO A 84 -2.27 -13.29 6.49
N LEU A 85 -1.32 -12.49 6.03
CA LEU A 85 0.09 -12.81 5.80
C LEU A 85 0.92 -11.73 6.50
N HIS A 86 1.78 -12.15 7.42
CA HIS A 86 2.60 -11.23 8.19
C HIS A 86 4.06 -11.39 7.78
N GLY A 87 4.74 -10.28 7.57
CA GLY A 87 6.14 -10.25 7.21
C GLY A 87 6.83 -8.97 7.66
N LEU A 88 8.10 -8.85 7.32
CA LEU A 88 8.89 -7.64 7.48
C LEU A 88 9.25 -7.12 6.10
N VAL A 89 9.26 -5.80 5.93
CA VAL A 89 9.78 -5.19 4.71
C VAL A 89 11.29 -5.33 4.71
N SER A 90 11.81 -6.16 3.79
CA SER A 90 13.25 -6.32 3.59
C SER A 90 13.82 -5.30 2.61
N GLU A 91 13.02 -4.90 1.61
CA GLU A 91 13.42 -4.02 0.51
C GLU A 91 12.22 -3.18 0.05
N ALA A 92 12.48 -1.96 -0.42
CA ALA A 92 11.48 -1.08 -1.04
C ALA A 92 12.15 -0.19 -2.08
N ALA A 93 11.45 0.07 -3.18
CA ALA A 93 11.94 0.89 -4.28
C ALA A 93 10.79 1.73 -4.86
N LEU A 94 11.13 2.93 -5.34
CA LEU A 94 10.22 3.79 -6.09
C LEU A 94 10.27 3.40 -7.57
N LEU A 95 9.13 3.12 -8.19
CA LEU A 95 9.06 2.64 -9.58
C LEU A 95 8.80 3.75 -10.60
N GLY A 96 8.34 4.91 -10.15
CA GLY A 96 8.01 6.07 -10.99
C GLY A 96 6.90 6.89 -10.34
N GLU A 97 6.58 8.04 -10.92
CA GLU A 97 5.47 8.90 -10.50
C GLU A 97 4.78 9.46 -11.75
N ASP A 98 3.46 9.42 -11.79
CA ASP A 98 2.65 9.90 -12.93
C ASP A 98 2.11 11.34 -12.74
N GLY A 99 2.57 12.06 -11.69
CA GLY A 99 2.19 13.45 -11.39
C GLY A 99 0.98 13.60 -10.47
N GLY A 100 0.75 12.63 -9.58
CA GLY A 100 -0.35 12.59 -8.62
C GLY A 100 -0.49 11.24 -7.93
N VAL A 101 0.16 10.22 -8.47
CA VAL A 101 0.23 8.87 -7.95
C VAL A 101 1.66 8.34 -8.14
N THR A 102 2.21 7.71 -7.10
CA THR A 102 3.57 7.13 -7.05
C THR A 102 3.52 5.64 -6.75
#